data_AF-A0A369CET6-F1
#
_entry.id   AF-A0A369CET6-F1
#
_cell.length_a   1.000
_cell.length_b   1.000
_cell.length_c   1.000
_cell.angle_alpha   90.00
_cell.angle_beta   90.00
_cell.angle_gamma   90.00
#
_symmetry.space_group_name_H-M   'P 1'
#
loop_
_entity.id
_entity.type
_entity.pdbx_description
1 polymer ?
#
loop_
_entity_poly.entity_id
_entity_poly.type
_entity_poly.pdbx_seq_one_letter_code
_entity_poly.pdbx_strand_id
1 'polypeptide(L)'
;MKRPLPAAVTRAALPLLLLALAAGAGAAEAPGLIGELNVLPRAPAFSLGVNGAPHRLRVCWNWGCKSEGELLLDAGDGAELDRIFRHPSCRGGGPGLELQQIRLAIRYLERRAGEQLPVANDRGGNEADAGVEGRTDCIDNTSNTLNYLHFLDRLGYLRHWRPPASGYYESTCLLCPTPRHTAAVLVLADRPAVRFVVDTWLRDNGSLPLVAPEGPWRRLFIYRDNDRLNPWFGLEELQVYCDSGFFGPEKLVAAERAVAEAAAAR
;
A
#
# COMPACT_ATOMS: atom_id res chain seq x y z
N MET A 1 60.54 -48.03 28.44
CA MET A 1 59.71 -47.12 29.28
C MET A 1 59.63 -45.77 28.61
N LYS A 2 58.41 -45.23 28.51
CA LYS A 2 58.00 -43.85 28.16
C LYS A 2 58.19 -43.37 26.71
N ARG A 3 57.08 -42.81 26.24
CA ARG A 3 56.63 -42.50 24.87
C ARG A 3 57.05 -41.08 24.41
N PRO A 4 56.83 -40.73 23.13
CA PRO A 4 57.65 -39.81 22.35
C PRO A 4 57.02 -38.43 22.07
N LEU A 5 57.79 -37.66 21.29
CA LEU A 5 57.55 -36.31 20.74
C LEU A 5 56.34 -36.19 19.79
N PRO A 6 55.88 -34.95 19.51
CA PRO A 6 54.72 -34.65 18.68
C PRO A 6 55.12 -34.28 17.24
N ALA A 7 54.17 -34.35 16.30
CA ALA A 7 53.90 -33.32 15.29
C ALA A 7 52.71 -33.72 14.41
N ALA A 8 51.94 -32.70 14.02
CA ALA A 8 50.74 -32.72 13.21
C ALA A 8 50.94 -33.26 11.79
N VAL A 9 49.83 -33.49 11.05
CA VAL A 9 49.58 -32.98 9.68
C VAL A 9 48.22 -33.48 9.14
N THR A 10 47.36 -32.49 8.84
CA THR A 10 46.31 -32.33 7.79
C THR A 10 45.33 -33.43 7.33
N ARG A 11 44.05 -32.99 7.29
CA ARG A 11 42.98 -33.14 6.25
C ARG A 11 42.82 -34.49 5.54
N ALA A 12 41.62 -35.08 5.64
CA ALA A 12 40.81 -35.47 4.47
C ALA A 12 39.40 -35.98 4.86
N ALA A 13 38.42 -35.50 4.09
CA ALA A 13 37.20 -36.14 3.56
C ALA A 13 36.30 -37.04 4.44
N LEU A 14 35.02 -36.62 4.46
CA LEU A 14 33.80 -37.37 4.80
C LEU A 14 33.69 -38.73 4.08
N PRO A 15 32.87 -39.64 4.62
CA PRO A 15 31.85 -40.25 3.79
C PRO A 15 30.44 -40.14 4.36
N LEU A 16 29.49 -40.05 3.43
CA LEU A 16 28.05 -40.10 3.58
C LEU A 16 27.60 -41.22 4.52
N LEU A 17 26.65 -40.91 5.41
CA LEU A 17 25.71 -41.89 5.93
C LEU A 17 24.29 -41.41 5.60
N LEU A 18 23.72 -41.98 4.54
CA LEU A 18 22.28 -41.95 4.27
C LEU A 18 21.63 -43.04 5.12
N LEU A 19 20.83 -42.64 6.11
CA LEU A 19 19.78 -43.49 6.68
C LEU A 19 18.46 -42.72 6.59
N ALA A 20 17.62 -43.17 5.66
CA ALA A 20 16.20 -42.88 5.66
C ALA A 20 15.50 -43.97 6.48
N LEU A 21 14.66 -43.57 7.44
CA LEU A 21 13.54 -44.35 7.94
C LEU A 21 12.44 -43.38 8.38
N ALA A 22 11.35 -43.42 7.62
CA ALA A 22 10.14 -42.66 7.82
C ALA A 22 9.28 -43.26 8.93
N ALA A 23 8.60 -42.43 9.72
CA ALA A 23 7.36 -42.82 10.38
C ALA A 23 6.52 -41.56 10.63
N GLY A 24 5.29 -41.57 10.11
CA GLY A 24 4.38 -40.43 10.09
C GLY A 24 3.97 -39.95 11.48
N ALA A 25 3.96 -38.62 11.62
CA ALA A 25 3.01 -37.91 12.44
C ALA A 25 2.26 -36.98 11.47
N GLY A 26 0.94 -36.99 11.50
CA GLY A 26 0.10 -36.17 10.64
C GLY A 26 0.56 -34.71 10.70
N ALA A 27 0.99 -34.17 9.57
CA ALA A 27 1.19 -32.75 9.42
C ALA A 27 -0.21 -32.12 9.54
N ALA A 28 -0.52 -31.57 10.71
CA ALA A 28 -1.44 -30.47 10.77
C ALA A 28 -0.93 -29.44 9.74
N GLU A 29 -1.75 -29.14 8.74
CA GLU A 29 -1.47 -28.09 7.78
C GLU A 29 -1.23 -26.81 8.58
N ALA A 30 0.02 -26.36 8.62
CA ALA A 30 0.32 -24.99 9.00
C ALA A 30 -0.22 -24.12 7.86
N PRO A 31 -1.28 -23.31 8.06
CA PRO A 31 -1.70 -22.40 7.03
C PRO A 31 -0.70 -21.25 6.99
N GLY A 32 -0.11 -21.03 5.84
CA GLY A 32 0.62 -19.80 5.54
C GLY A 32 2.13 -19.91 5.71
N LEU A 33 2.82 -20.40 4.67
CA LEU A 33 4.17 -19.89 4.35
C LEU A 33 4.70 -20.27 2.94
N ILE A 34 4.01 -21.11 2.14
CA ILE A 34 4.58 -21.54 0.84
C ILE A 34 3.56 -21.59 -0.33
N GLY A 35 2.34 -21.08 -0.17
CA GLY A 35 1.27 -21.17 -1.19
C GLY A 35 1.02 -19.96 -2.08
N GLU A 36 1.50 -18.76 -1.74
CA GLU A 36 1.04 -17.50 -2.38
C GLU A 36 2.18 -16.58 -2.84
N LEU A 37 3.34 -17.15 -3.23
CA LEU A 37 4.51 -16.34 -3.58
C LEU A 37 4.40 -15.53 -4.90
N ASN A 38 3.27 -15.56 -5.62
CA ASN A 38 3.14 -15.01 -6.98
C ASN A 38 1.82 -14.28 -7.28
N VAL A 39 1.02 -13.92 -6.27
CA VAL A 39 -0.22 -13.18 -6.55
C VAL A 39 0.13 -11.70 -6.72
N LEU A 40 0.01 -11.20 -7.94
CA LEU A 40 0.23 -9.79 -8.27
C LEU A 40 -1.06 -8.97 -8.04
N PRO A 41 -0.94 -7.67 -7.69
CA PRO A 41 -2.08 -6.78 -7.66
C PRO A 41 -2.87 -6.80 -8.98
N ARG A 42 -4.20 -6.77 -8.87
CA ARG A 42 -5.10 -6.79 -10.01
C ARG A 42 -5.08 -5.45 -10.75
N ALA A 43 -5.13 -5.51 -12.08
CA ALA A 43 -5.26 -4.33 -12.92
C ALA A 43 -6.59 -3.60 -12.63
N PRO A 44 -6.64 -2.26 -12.68
CA PRO A 44 -7.87 -1.48 -12.46
C PRO A 44 -9.05 -1.98 -13.29
N ALA A 45 -10.23 -2.05 -12.67
CA ALA A 45 -11.49 -2.43 -13.30
C ALA A 45 -12.64 -1.59 -12.73
N PHE A 46 -13.12 -0.66 -13.56
CA PHE A 46 -14.23 0.22 -13.22
C PHE A 46 -15.00 0.64 -14.47
N SER A 47 -16.25 1.04 -14.29
CA SER A 47 -17.08 1.64 -15.33
C SER A 47 -17.67 2.96 -14.84
N LEU A 48 -17.73 3.95 -15.74
CA LEU A 48 -18.33 5.23 -15.43
C LEU A 48 -19.82 5.17 -15.72
N GLY A 49 -20.63 5.56 -14.73
CA GLY A 49 -22.06 5.75 -14.92
C GLY A 49 -22.33 6.91 -15.89
N VAL A 50 -23.40 6.76 -16.67
CA VAL A 50 -23.91 7.79 -17.59
C VAL A 50 -25.41 8.01 -17.31
N ASN A 51 -25.92 9.20 -17.61
CA ASN A 51 -27.35 9.53 -17.44
C ASN A 51 -27.90 9.24 -16.03
N GLY A 52 -27.11 9.51 -14.99
CA GLY A 52 -27.51 9.29 -13.59
C GLY A 52 -27.33 7.85 -13.08
N ALA A 53 -26.85 6.92 -13.90
CA ALA A 53 -26.40 5.62 -13.41
C ALA A 53 -25.17 5.78 -12.49
N PRO A 54 -24.99 4.94 -11.45
CA PRO A 54 -23.82 5.01 -10.59
C PRO A 54 -22.55 4.55 -11.33
N HIS A 55 -21.40 5.06 -10.91
CA HIS A 55 -20.11 4.47 -11.25
C HIS A 55 -19.95 3.13 -10.53
N ARG A 56 -19.21 2.20 -11.13
CA ARG A 56 -18.95 0.87 -10.57
C ARG A 56 -17.47 0.62 -10.50
N LEU A 57 -16.96 0.23 -9.34
CA LEU A 57 -15.56 -0.09 -9.13
C LEU A 57 -15.45 -1.48 -8.51
N ARG A 58 -14.61 -2.34 -9.06
CA ARG A 58 -14.26 -3.60 -8.38
C ARG A 58 -13.51 -3.31 -7.09
N VAL A 59 -13.90 -4.00 -6.02
CA VAL A 59 -13.16 -4.10 -4.77
C VAL A 59 -12.90 -5.59 -4.52
N CYS A 60 -11.68 -5.95 -4.14
CA CYS A 60 -11.31 -7.31 -3.79
C CYS A 60 -10.87 -7.42 -2.32
N TRP A 61 -10.99 -8.61 -1.75
CA TRP A 61 -10.61 -8.93 -0.37
C TRP A 61 -10.36 -10.44 -0.20
N ASN A 62 -10.16 -10.86 1.06
CA ASN A 62 -9.88 -12.24 1.49
C ASN A 62 -8.49 -12.78 1.09
N TRP A 63 -7.49 -11.90 1.02
CA TRP A 63 -6.07 -12.17 0.75
C TRP A 63 -5.82 -12.69 -0.66
N GLY A 64 -5.08 -11.92 -1.46
CA GLY A 64 -4.77 -12.25 -2.85
C GLY A 64 -5.96 -12.10 -3.82
N CYS A 65 -6.93 -11.25 -3.48
CA CYS A 65 -8.18 -10.98 -4.18
C CYS A 65 -8.98 -12.27 -4.43
N LYS A 66 -9.17 -13.11 -3.41
CA LYS A 66 -9.97 -14.34 -3.51
C LYS A 66 -11.47 -14.07 -3.60
N SER A 67 -11.90 -12.94 -3.08
CA SER A 67 -13.28 -12.46 -3.15
C SER A 67 -13.31 -11.09 -3.81
N GLU A 68 -14.38 -10.82 -4.55
CA GLU A 68 -14.58 -9.54 -5.23
C GLU A 68 -16.06 -9.13 -5.22
N GLY A 69 -16.28 -7.82 -5.31
CA GLY A 69 -17.59 -7.19 -5.34
C GLY A 69 -17.52 -5.83 -6.02
N GLU A 70 -18.69 -5.27 -6.31
CA GLU A 70 -18.80 -3.94 -6.92
C GLU A 70 -19.14 -2.89 -5.86
N LEU A 71 -18.28 -1.88 -5.74
CA LEU A 71 -18.60 -0.61 -5.11
C LEU A 71 -19.41 0.24 -6.10
N LEU A 72 -20.60 0.67 -5.69
CA LEU A 72 -21.43 1.60 -6.44
C LEU A 72 -21.25 3.01 -5.88
N LEU A 73 -20.95 3.96 -6.76
CA LEU A 73 -20.84 5.38 -6.41
C LEU A 73 -21.90 6.19 -7.16
N ASP A 74 -22.75 6.89 -6.41
CA ASP A 74 -23.83 7.69 -6.95
C ASP A 74 -23.44 9.18 -7.13
N ALA A 75 -24.44 10.02 -7.44
CA ALA A 75 -24.23 11.45 -7.64
C ALA A 75 -23.80 12.19 -6.35
N GLY A 76 -24.24 11.71 -5.17
CA GLY A 76 -23.80 12.25 -3.89
C GLY A 76 -22.31 11.96 -3.66
N ASP A 77 -21.86 10.77 -4.06
CA ASP A 77 -20.45 10.40 -3.99
C ASP A 77 -19.58 11.27 -4.90
N GLY A 78 -20.07 11.58 -6.11
CA GLY A 78 -19.44 12.54 -7.01
C GLY A 78 -19.33 13.94 -6.41
N ALA A 79 -20.38 14.42 -5.74
CA ALA A 79 -20.38 15.73 -5.10
C ALA A 79 -19.35 15.83 -3.95
N GLU A 80 -19.16 14.75 -3.20
CA GLU A 80 -18.15 14.69 -2.14
C GLU A 80 -16.72 14.68 -2.69
N LEU A 81 -16.48 13.94 -3.78
CA LEU A 81 -15.18 13.99 -4.48
C LEU A 81 -14.89 15.37 -5.06
N ASP A 82 -15.90 16.03 -5.65
CA ASP A 82 -15.79 17.43 -6.08
C ASP A 82 -15.45 18.35 -4.91
N ARG A 83 -16.09 18.15 -3.74
CA ARG A 83 -15.78 18.90 -2.53
C ARG A 83 -14.35 18.68 -2.08
N ILE A 84 -13.77 17.49 -2.25
CA ILE A 84 -12.36 17.18 -1.89
C ILE A 84 -11.35 17.77 -2.89
N PHE A 85 -11.63 17.79 -4.19
CA PHE A 85 -10.64 18.23 -5.19
C PHE A 85 -10.79 19.67 -5.67
N ARG A 86 -11.99 20.25 -5.61
CA ARG A 86 -12.35 21.51 -6.28
C ARG A 86 -12.74 22.65 -5.34
N HIS A 87 -12.47 22.52 -4.04
CA HIS A 87 -12.90 23.55 -3.10
C HIS A 87 -12.24 24.91 -3.37
N PRO A 88 -12.99 26.01 -3.21
CA PRO A 88 -12.53 27.34 -3.58
C PRO A 88 -11.21 27.76 -2.92
N SER A 89 -11.00 27.44 -1.64
CA SER A 89 -9.76 27.79 -0.93
C SER A 89 -8.55 26.94 -1.27
N CYS A 90 -8.74 25.84 -2.01
CA CYS A 90 -7.64 25.03 -2.53
C CYS A 90 -7.18 25.48 -3.93
N ARG A 91 -7.76 26.56 -4.47
CA ARG A 91 -7.41 27.06 -5.81
C ARG A 91 -5.93 27.45 -5.87
N GLY A 92 -5.26 27.01 -6.93
CA GLY A 92 -3.83 27.27 -7.14
C GLY A 92 -2.89 26.36 -6.35
N GLY A 93 -3.39 25.34 -5.66
CA GLY A 93 -2.56 24.38 -4.93
C GLY A 93 -1.66 23.51 -5.82
N GLY A 94 -0.47 23.21 -5.30
CA GLY A 94 0.57 22.42 -5.94
C GLY A 94 0.44 20.90 -5.76
N PRO A 95 1.46 20.14 -6.18
CA PRO A 95 1.48 18.68 -6.07
C PRO A 95 1.39 18.19 -4.62
N GLY A 96 1.96 18.91 -3.65
CA GLY A 96 1.87 18.55 -2.24
C GLY A 96 0.44 18.63 -1.69
N LEU A 97 -0.33 19.66 -2.09
CA LEU A 97 -1.76 19.74 -1.76
C LEU A 97 -2.54 18.58 -2.38
N GLU A 98 -2.30 18.27 -3.65
CA GLU A 98 -3.01 17.20 -4.36
C GLU A 98 -2.79 15.84 -3.69
N LEU A 99 -1.60 15.55 -3.15
CA LEU A 99 -1.37 14.34 -2.36
C LEU A 99 -2.29 14.26 -1.13
N GLN A 100 -2.57 15.38 -0.45
CA GLN A 100 -3.51 15.37 0.67
C GLN A 100 -4.96 15.18 0.22
N GLN A 101 -5.34 15.75 -0.92
CA GLN A 101 -6.66 15.52 -1.52
C GLN A 101 -6.85 14.04 -1.89
N ILE A 102 -5.82 13.42 -2.47
CA ILE A 102 -5.80 11.98 -2.78
C ILE A 102 -5.99 11.15 -1.50
N ARG A 103 -5.30 11.47 -0.39
CA ARG A 103 -5.48 10.74 0.88
C ARG A 103 -6.93 10.80 1.37
N LEU A 104 -7.55 11.97 1.29
CA LEU A 104 -8.95 12.14 1.69
C LEU A 104 -9.91 11.38 0.78
N ALA A 105 -9.68 11.42 -0.53
CA ALA A 105 -10.49 10.71 -1.52
C ALA A 105 -10.39 9.18 -1.36
N ILE A 106 -9.18 8.65 -1.17
CA ILE A 106 -8.98 7.21 -0.92
C ILE A 106 -9.66 6.78 0.37
N ARG A 107 -9.49 7.53 1.47
CA ARG A 107 -10.23 7.28 2.72
C ARG A 107 -11.75 7.25 2.50
N TYR A 108 -12.26 8.22 1.74
CA TYR A 108 -13.68 8.29 1.44
C TYR A 108 -14.16 7.05 0.67
N LEU A 109 -13.46 6.68 -0.41
CA LEU A 109 -13.79 5.52 -1.23
C LEU A 109 -13.71 4.20 -0.44
N GLU A 110 -12.69 4.03 0.40
CA GLU A 110 -12.57 2.87 1.29
C GLU A 110 -13.76 2.78 2.26
N ARG A 111 -14.19 3.89 2.88
CA ARG A 111 -15.38 3.91 3.74
C ARG A 111 -16.64 3.53 2.98
N ARG A 112 -16.82 4.05 1.76
CA ARG A 112 -17.96 3.69 0.90
C ARG A 112 -17.94 2.22 0.49
N ALA A 113 -16.76 1.64 0.29
CA ALA A 113 -16.60 0.20 0.11
C ALA A 113 -17.00 -0.56 1.37
N GLY A 114 -16.52 -0.16 2.55
CA GLY A 114 -16.87 -0.79 3.83
C GLY A 114 -18.36 -0.70 4.19
N GLU A 115 -19.07 0.32 3.71
CA GLU A 115 -20.53 0.44 3.87
C GLU A 115 -21.32 -0.55 3.00
N GLN A 116 -20.74 -1.02 1.87
CA GLN A 116 -21.42 -1.84 0.87
C GLN A 116 -20.92 -3.29 0.83
N LEU A 117 -19.70 -3.54 1.30
CA LEU A 117 -18.98 -4.79 1.17
C LEU A 117 -18.35 -5.20 2.51
N PRO A 118 -17.95 -6.47 2.71
CA PRO A 118 -17.38 -6.94 3.97
C PRO A 118 -16.07 -6.27 4.42
N VAL A 119 -15.44 -5.47 3.54
CA VAL A 119 -14.12 -4.85 3.76
C VAL A 119 -14.05 -3.88 4.94
N ALA A 120 -15.18 -3.49 5.55
CA ALA A 120 -15.16 -2.76 6.83
C ALA A 120 -14.52 -3.55 7.99
N ASN A 121 -14.39 -4.87 7.86
CA ASN A 121 -13.78 -5.72 8.88
C ASN A 121 -12.25 -5.76 8.82
N ASP A 122 -11.66 -5.22 7.76
CA ASP A 122 -10.22 -5.19 7.54
C ASP A 122 -9.48 -4.38 8.62
N ARG A 123 -8.42 -4.98 9.15
CA ARG A 123 -7.57 -4.40 10.20
C ARG A 123 -6.16 -4.22 9.70
N GLY A 124 -5.53 -3.12 10.12
CA GLY A 124 -4.17 -2.82 9.69
C GLY A 124 -3.19 -3.94 9.99
N GLY A 125 -2.33 -4.26 9.01
CA GLY A 125 -1.17 -5.12 9.23
C GLY A 125 -1.39 -6.64 9.14
N ASN A 126 -2.59 -7.13 8.80
CA ASN A 126 -2.99 -8.55 8.65
C ASN A 126 -2.98 -9.43 9.92
N GLU A 127 -2.40 -8.99 11.04
CA GLU A 127 -2.30 -9.82 12.24
C GLU A 127 -3.62 -9.88 13.03
N ALA A 128 -4.40 -8.80 13.01
CA ALA A 128 -5.59 -8.65 13.86
C ALA A 128 -6.90 -9.21 13.26
N ASP A 129 -6.89 -9.61 11.98
CA ASP A 129 -8.09 -10.01 11.24
C ASP A 129 -7.95 -11.34 10.48
N ALA A 130 -6.92 -12.13 10.79
CA ALA A 130 -6.74 -13.46 10.19
C ALA A 130 -8.00 -14.33 10.38
N GLY A 131 -8.58 -14.78 9.26
CA GLY A 131 -9.80 -15.60 9.26
C GLY A 131 -11.12 -14.81 9.30
N VAL A 132 -11.09 -13.48 9.39
CA VAL A 132 -12.28 -12.61 9.33
C VAL A 132 -12.69 -12.36 7.88
N GLU A 133 -13.98 -12.51 7.57
CA GLU A 133 -14.51 -12.18 6.24
C GLU A 133 -14.37 -10.68 5.96
N GLY A 134 -13.82 -10.32 4.79
CA GLY A 134 -13.58 -8.93 4.42
C GLY A 134 -12.18 -8.41 4.72
N ARG A 135 -11.35 -9.17 5.44
CA ARG A 135 -9.94 -8.84 5.64
C ARG A 135 -9.22 -8.63 4.33
N THR A 136 -8.24 -7.73 4.31
CA THR A 136 -7.40 -7.49 3.14
C THR A 136 -5.95 -7.77 3.46
N ASP A 137 -5.16 -8.08 2.44
CA ASP A 137 -3.71 -8.08 2.53
C ASP A 137 -3.11 -6.98 1.65
N CYS A 138 -1.77 -6.88 1.61
CA CYS A 138 -1.10 -5.86 0.82
C CYS A 138 -1.44 -5.91 -0.68
N ILE A 139 -1.81 -7.09 -1.21
CA ILE A 139 -2.20 -7.28 -2.61
C ILE A 139 -3.61 -6.75 -2.83
N ASP A 140 -4.54 -7.07 -1.93
CA ASP A 140 -5.91 -6.56 -1.93
C ASP A 140 -5.93 -5.03 -1.85
N ASN A 141 -5.27 -4.47 -0.83
CA ASN A 141 -5.18 -3.03 -0.61
C ASN A 141 -4.56 -2.31 -1.81
N THR A 142 -3.49 -2.88 -2.39
CA THR A 142 -2.86 -2.32 -3.59
C THR A 142 -3.81 -2.36 -4.78
N SER A 143 -4.50 -3.47 -4.99
CA SER A 143 -5.45 -3.64 -6.11
C SER A 143 -6.61 -2.65 -6.03
N ASN A 144 -7.19 -2.49 -4.84
CA ASN A 144 -8.29 -1.56 -4.58
C ASN A 144 -7.82 -0.11 -4.74
N THR A 145 -6.70 0.26 -4.10
CA THR A 145 -6.14 1.61 -4.19
C THR A 145 -5.79 1.98 -5.61
N LEU A 146 -5.22 1.06 -6.41
CA LEU A 146 -4.98 1.29 -7.82
C LEU A 146 -6.25 1.55 -8.60
N ASN A 147 -7.30 0.77 -8.34
CA ASN A 147 -8.57 0.96 -8.99
C ASN A 147 -9.14 2.36 -8.72
N TYR A 148 -9.09 2.80 -7.45
CA TYR A 148 -9.51 4.12 -7.04
C TYR A 148 -8.68 5.24 -7.68
N LEU A 149 -7.35 5.13 -7.70
CA LEU A 149 -6.48 6.15 -8.28
C LEU A 149 -6.72 6.31 -9.79
N HIS A 150 -6.86 5.21 -10.53
CA HIS A 150 -7.18 5.27 -11.95
C HIS A 150 -8.60 5.78 -12.23
N PHE A 151 -9.56 5.47 -11.36
CA PHE A 151 -10.90 6.05 -11.42
C PHE A 151 -10.87 7.57 -11.22
N LEU A 152 -10.18 8.05 -10.19
CA LEU A 152 -10.02 9.49 -9.92
C LEU A 152 -9.28 10.21 -11.06
N ASP A 153 -8.25 9.58 -11.63
CA ASP A 153 -7.53 10.07 -12.80
C ASP A 153 -8.45 10.19 -14.02
N ARG A 154 -9.28 9.16 -14.27
CA ARG A 154 -10.24 9.13 -15.38
C ARG A 154 -11.32 10.20 -15.26
N LEU A 155 -11.73 10.55 -14.04
CA LEU A 155 -12.65 11.65 -13.77
C LEU A 155 -11.98 13.04 -13.85
N GLY A 156 -10.66 13.10 -14.05
CA GLY A 156 -9.90 14.34 -14.20
C GLY A 156 -9.63 15.07 -12.87
N TYR A 157 -9.67 14.35 -11.74
CA TYR A 157 -9.38 14.95 -10.43
C TYR A 157 -7.89 15.18 -10.19
N LEU A 158 -7.04 14.30 -10.74
CA LEU A 158 -5.59 14.41 -10.58
C LEU A 158 -5.04 15.39 -11.63
N ARG A 159 -4.32 16.42 -11.21
CA ARG A 159 -3.71 17.41 -12.11
C ARG A 159 -2.20 17.24 -12.17
N HIS A 160 -1.57 17.00 -11.01
CA HIS A 160 -0.13 16.91 -10.86
C HIS A 160 0.37 15.46 -10.84
N TRP A 161 -0.43 14.52 -10.33
CA TRP A 161 -0.04 13.12 -10.19
C TRP A 161 -0.76 12.21 -11.17
N ARG A 162 -0.11 11.10 -11.55
CA ARG A 162 -0.70 10.04 -12.39
C ARG A 162 -0.36 8.67 -11.81
N PRO A 163 -1.30 7.71 -11.79
CA PRO A 163 -0.92 6.31 -11.59
C PRO A 163 -0.24 5.78 -12.86
N PRO A 164 0.97 5.18 -12.78
CA PRO A 164 1.66 4.61 -13.95
C PRO A 164 0.99 3.32 -14.41
N ALA A 165 1.28 2.86 -15.64
CA ALA A 165 0.70 1.63 -16.19
C ALA A 165 1.02 0.38 -15.35
N SER A 166 2.24 0.27 -14.82
CA SER A 166 2.61 -0.65 -13.74
C SER A 166 2.41 0.08 -12.41
N GLY A 167 1.15 0.17 -11.99
CA GLY A 167 0.72 1.09 -10.94
C GLY A 167 1.27 0.80 -9.54
N TYR A 168 1.85 -0.36 -9.27
CA TYR A 168 2.30 -0.73 -7.94
C TYR A 168 3.83 -0.79 -7.82
N TYR A 169 4.30 -0.76 -6.59
CA TYR A 169 5.67 -1.07 -6.22
C TYR A 169 5.69 -2.30 -5.32
N GLU A 170 6.70 -3.14 -5.46
CA GLU A 170 6.95 -4.27 -4.57
C GLU A 170 8.26 -4.07 -3.82
N SER A 171 8.19 -3.95 -2.49
CA SER A 171 9.37 -4.00 -1.65
C SER A 171 9.81 -5.46 -1.51
N THR A 172 10.80 -5.85 -2.30
CA THR A 172 11.45 -7.15 -2.20
C THR A 172 12.89 -6.98 -1.75
N CYS A 173 13.28 -7.71 -0.72
CA CYS A 173 14.68 -7.95 -0.39
C CYS A 173 14.94 -9.44 -0.51
N LEU A 174 15.71 -9.83 -1.54
CA LEU A 174 15.99 -11.24 -1.88
C LEU A 174 16.68 -12.02 -0.74
N LEU A 175 17.33 -11.30 0.18
CA LEU A 175 18.10 -11.87 1.29
C LEU A 175 17.47 -11.57 2.67
N CYS A 176 16.34 -10.87 2.72
CA CYS A 176 15.67 -10.55 3.97
C CYS A 176 14.53 -11.54 4.22
N PRO A 177 14.26 -11.90 5.48
CA PRO A 177 13.10 -12.71 5.83
C PRO A 177 11.78 -11.91 5.76
N THR A 178 11.80 -10.65 5.31
CA THR A 178 10.61 -9.80 5.30
C THR A 178 9.67 -10.20 4.16
N PRO A 179 8.35 -10.30 4.43
CA PRO A 179 7.38 -10.60 3.40
C PRO A 179 7.40 -9.50 2.32
N ARG A 180 7.17 -9.89 1.08
CA ARG A 180 6.93 -8.97 -0.04
C ARG A 180 5.76 -8.06 0.34
N HIS A 181 5.99 -6.75 0.32
CA HIS A 181 4.92 -5.77 0.55
C HIS A 181 4.72 -4.90 -0.68
N THR A 182 3.47 -4.80 -1.14
CA THR A 182 3.08 -4.00 -2.29
C THR A 182 2.27 -2.78 -1.88
N ALA A 183 2.42 -1.68 -2.63
CA ALA A 183 1.54 -0.51 -2.53
C ALA A 183 1.33 0.14 -3.90
N ALA A 184 0.24 0.89 -4.03
CA ALA A 184 -0.03 1.68 -5.23
C ALA A 184 0.96 2.86 -5.34
N VAL A 185 1.24 3.31 -6.56
CA VAL A 185 2.23 4.34 -6.89
C VAL A 185 1.58 5.46 -7.68
N LEU A 186 2.05 6.67 -7.41
CA LEU A 186 1.82 7.86 -8.20
C LEU A 186 3.15 8.40 -8.70
N VAL A 187 3.16 8.90 -9.93
CA VAL A 187 4.27 9.63 -10.53
C VAL A 187 3.87 11.08 -10.74
N LEU A 188 4.80 12.01 -10.53
CA LEU A 188 4.56 13.41 -10.84
C LEU A 188 4.55 13.59 -12.36
N ALA A 189 3.50 14.19 -12.91
CA ALA A 189 3.22 14.21 -14.34
C ALA A 189 4.33 14.91 -15.16
N ASP A 190 4.92 15.98 -14.63
CA ASP A 190 6.00 16.73 -15.27
C ASP A 190 7.40 16.13 -15.02
N ARG A 191 7.54 15.32 -13.96
CA ARG A 191 8.79 14.67 -13.55
C ARG A 191 8.51 13.23 -13.07
N PRO A 192 8.29 12.27 -13.98
CA PRO A 192 7.87 10.91 -13.62
C PRO A 192 8.84 10.11 -12.72
N ALA A 193 10.09 10.59 -12.58
CA ALA A 193 11.07 10.04 -11.64
C ALA A 193 10.72 10.34 -10.17
N VAL A 194 9.90 11.37 -9.91
CA VAL A 194 9.35 11.66 -8.58
C VAL A 194 8.16 10.75 -8.34
N ARG A 195 8.31 9.84 -7.39
CA ARG A 195 7.37 8.75 -7.14
C ARG A 195 6.94 8.73 -5.68
N PHE A 196 5.63 8.66 -5.48
CA PHE A 196 5.02 8.49 -4.17
C PHE A 196 4.23 7.19 -4.15
N VAL A 197 4.18 6.55 -3.00
CA VAL A 197 3.28 5.42 -2.76
C VAL A 197 2.01 5.89 -2.06
N VAL A 198 0.92 5.18 -2.28
CA VAL A 198 -0.34 5.28 -1.54
C VAL A 198 -0.61 3.90 -0.96
N ASP A 199 -0.52 3.80 0.36
CA ASP A 199 -0.55 2.54 1.09
C ASP A 199 -1.67 2.56 2.14
N THR A 200 -2.70 1.74 1.91
CA THR A 200 -3.86 1.58 2.80
C THR A 200 -3.72 0.41 3.77
N TRP A 201 -2.70 -0.45 3.61
CA TRP A 201 -2.54 -1.70 4.38
C TRP A 201 -2.23 -1.51 5.86
N LEU A 202 -1.59 -0.39 6.20
CA LEU A 202 -1.05 -0.15 7.54
C LEU A 202 -2.13 0.05 8.62
N ARG A 203 -3.38 0.30 8.24
CA ARG A 203 -4.46 0.69 9.16
C ARG A 203 -5.79 0.11 8.72
N ASP A 204 -6.73 0.09 9.67
CA ASP A 204 -8.10 -0.34 9.45
C ASP A 204 -8.77 0.38 8.27
N ASN A 205 -9.69 -0.32 7.62
CA ASN A 205 -10.45 0.20 6.49
C ASN A 205 -11.02 1.61 6.74
N GLY A 206 -10.93 2.47 5.73
CA GLY A 206 -11.43 3.83 5.82
C GLY A 206 -10.58 4.78 6.68
N SER A 207 -9.43 4.33 7.15
CA SER A 207 -8.39 5.21 7.69
C SER A 207 -7.74 6.04 6.58
N LEU A 208 -7.01 7.10 6.95
CA LEU A 208 -6.22 7.83 5.96
C LEU A 208 -5.08 6.90 5.45
N PRO A 209 -4.80 6.84 4.14
CA PRO A 209 -3.64 6.09 3.68
C PRO A 209 -2.35 6.80 4.09
N LEU A 210 -1.28 6.00 4.20
CA LEU A 210 0.07 6.52 4.13
C LEU A 210 0.33 6.98 2.71
N VAL A 211 0.82 8.21 2.57
CA VAL A 211 1.32 8.72 1.29
C VAL A 211 2.72 9.28 1.54
N ALA A 212 3.71 8.67 0.89
CA ALA A 212 5.11 8.95 1.15
C ALA A 212 5.95 8.77 -0.12
N PRO A 213 7.14 9.40 -0.21
CA PRO A 213 8.05 9.13 -1.30
C PRO A 213 8.46 7.65 -1.32
N GLU A 214 8.57 7.06 -2.52
CA GLU A 214 8.82 5.61 -2.71
C GLU A 214 10.09 5.12 -2.00
N GLY A 215 11.18 5.91 -2.04
CA GLY A 215 12.48 5.52 -1.48
C GLY A 215 12.45 5.30 0.04
N PRO A 216 12.02 6.28 0.85
CA PRO A 216 11.74 6.12 2.28
C PRO A 216 10.79 4.97 2.60
N TRP A 217 9.64 4.89 1.90
CA TRP A 217 8.68 3.80 2.13
C TRP A 217 9.30 2.42 1.90
N ARG A 218 10.11 2.25 0.84
CA ARG A 218 10.79 0.99 0.58
C ARG A 218 11.73 0.59 1.71
N ARG A 219 12.39 1.56 2.34
CA ARG A 219 13.27 1.30 3.49
C ARG A 219 12.49 0.86 4.73
N LEU A 220 11.24 1.28 4.90
CA LEU A 220 10.37 0.79 5.98
C LEU A 220 10.23 -0.72 5.94
N PHE A 221 9.85 -1.27 4.80
CA PHE A 221 9.53 -2.69 4.70
C PHE A 221 10.78 -3.56 4.53
N ILE A 222 11.90 -2.99 4.05
CA ILE A 222 13.18 -3.69 4.02
C ILE A 222 13.89 -3.68 5.38
N TYR A 223 13.87 -2.56 6.11
CA TYR A 223 14.71 -2.35 7.30
C TYR A 223 13.95 -2.09 8.61
N ARG A 224 12.61 -1.98 8.58
CA ARG A 224 11.75 -1.54 9.70
C ARG A 224 12.22 -0.22 10.33
N ASP A 225 12.77 0.67 9.50
CA ASP A 225 13.29 1.99 9.89
C ASP A 225 12.15 3.03 9.87
N ASN A 226 11.42 3.12 10.98
CA ASN A 226 10.27 4.02 11.13
C ASN A 226 10.67 5.50 11.24
N ASP A 227 11.89 5.80 11.72
CA ASP A 227 12.32 7.15 12.08
C ASP A 227 12.35 8.11 10.88
N ARG A 228 12.66 7.59 9.68
CA ARG A 228 12.69 8.39 8.43
C ARG A 228 11.33 8.67 7.82
N LEU A 229 10.30 7.98 8.29
CA LEU A 229 8.93 8.18 7.86
C LEU A 229 8.11 8.95 8.89
N ASN A 230 8.67 9.24 10.06
CA ASN A 230 8.05 10.03 11.12
C ASN A 230 7.41 11.36 10.65
N PRO A 231 7.98 12.13 9.68
CA PRO A 231 7.31 13.32 9.13
C PRO A 231 5.96 13.02 8.44
N TRP A 232 5.74 11.77 8.04
CA TRP A 232 4.56 11.26 7.33
C TRP A 232 3.68 10.35 8.18
N PHE A 233 4.27 9.66 9.16
CA PHE A 233 3.60 8.75 10.09
C PHE A 233 2.92 9.45 11.27
N GLY A 234 3.16 10.75 11.51
CA GLY A 234 2.44 11.55 12.52
C GLY A 234 1.16 12.26 12.03
N LEU A 235 0.50 11.75 10.98
CA LEU A 235 -0.74 12.32 10.41
C LEU A 235 -1.98 11.48 10.83
N GLU A 236 -1.93 10.95 12.05
CA GLU A 236 -2.66 9.78 12.55
C GLU A 236 -4.16 10.00 12.70
N GLU A 237 -4.53 11.14 13.27
CA GLU A 237 -5.88 11.64 13.29
C GLU A 237 -5.78 13.04 12.74
N LEU A 238 -6.84 13.53 12.09
CA LEU A 238 -7.08 14.91 11.66
C LEU A 238 -7.48 14.95 10.17
N GLN A 239 -8.78 15.16 9.91
CA GLN A 239 -9.39 15.71 8.69
C GLN A 239 -9.67 17.20 8.87
N VAL A 240 -9.18 18.11 8.01
CA VAL A 240 -9.83 19.29 7.42
C VAL A 240 -8.83 19.96 6.44
N TYR A 241 -9.41 20.77 5.59
CA TYR A 241 -9.16 21.06 4.20
C TYR A 241 -9.27 22.58 4.03
N CYS A 242 -8.33 23.16 3.27
CA CYS A 242 -8.02 24.55 2.87
C CYS A 242 -8.56 25.81 3.63
N ASP A 243 -9.62 25.77 4.44
CA ASP A 243 -10.14 26.91 5.24
C ASP A 243 -10.17 26.66 6.77
N SER A 244 -9.44 25.66 7.26
CA SER A 244 -9.58 25.16 8.63
C SER A 244 -8.29 25.19 9.46
N GLY A 245 -7.19 25.75 8.93
CA GLY A 245 -5.92 25.86 9.67
C GLY A 245 -5.31 24.51 10.07
N PHE A 246 -5.49 23.51 9.21
CA PHE A 246 -5.56 22.12 9.64
C PHE A 246 -4.36 21.25 9.24
N PHE A 247 -3.99 21.33 7.97
CA PHE A 247 -2.58 21.45 7.64
C PHE A 247 -2.29 22.92 7.89
N GLY A 248 -1.75 23.27 9.06
CA GLY A 248 -1.15 24.59 9.20
C GLY A 248 -0.26 24.85 7.97
N PRO A 249 -0.09 26.10 7.52
CA PRO A 249 0.75 26.42 6.36
C PRO A 249 2.08 25.64 6.39
N GLU A 250 2.62 25.40 7.58
CA GLU A 250 3.76 24.52 7.87
C GLU A 250 3.67 23.09 7.30
N LYS A 251 2.55 22.37 7.47
CA LYS A 251 2.41 20.99 6.99
C LYS A 251 2.17 20.93 5.48
N LEU A 252 1.47 21.92 4.91
CA LEU A 252 1.38 22.06 3.44
C LEU A 252 2.76 22.37 2.87
N VAL A 253 3.49 23.30 3.49
CA VAL A 253 4.89 23.59 3.16
C VAL A 253 5.75 22.34 3.29
N ALA A 254 5.53 21.49 4.31
CA ALA A 254 6.25 20.23 4.46
C ALA A 254 5.93 19.24 3.32
N ALA A 255 4.66 19.13 2.91
CA ALA A 255 4.27 18.28 1.77
C ALA A 255 4.88 18.78 0.46
N GLU A 256 4.83 20.10 0.19
CA GLU A 256 5.47 20.68 -1.00
C GLU A 256 7.00 20.55 -0.95
N ARG A 257 7.61 20.79 0.23
CA ARG A 257 9.05 20.59 0.44
C ARG A 257 9.46 19.17 0.17
N ALA A 258 8.69 18.20 0.65
CA ALA A 258 8.94 16.80 0.40
C ALA A 258 8.90 16.43 -1.08
N VAL A 259 7.97 17.00 -1.84
CA VAL A 259 7.95 16.83 -3.30
C VAL A 259 9.23 17.40 -3.91
N ALA A 260 9.66 18.58 -3.46
CA ALA A 260 10.90 19.20 -3.93
C ALA A 260 12.15 18.38 -3.54
N GLU A 261 12.24 17.86 -2.31
CA GLU A 261 13.32 17.01 -1.83
C GLU A 261 13.36 15.67 -2.58
N ALA A 262 12.20 15.04 -2.78
CA ALA A 262 12.09 13.82 -3.58
C ALA A 262 12.52 14.04 -5.04
N ALA A 263 12.30 15.23 -5.58
CA ALA A 263 12.78 15.61 -6.90
C ALA A 263 14.27 15.92 -6.94
N ALA A 264 14.85 16.45 -5.87
CA ALA A 264 16.30 16.74 -5.78
C ALA A 264 17.14 15.49 -5.53
N ALA A 265 16.58 14.44 -4.94
CA ALA A 265 17.26 13.19 -4.62
C ALA A 265 17.32 12.18 -5.80
N ARG A 266 16.92 12.59 -7.01
CA ARG A 266 16.83 11.77 -8.23
C ARG A 266 17.60 12.42 -9.36
#